data_AF-A0A6I1W589-F1
#
_entry.id   AF-A0A6I1W589-F1
#
_cell.length_a   1.000
_cell.length_b   1.000
_cell.length_c   1.000
_cell.angle_alpha   90.00
_cell.angle_beta   90.00
_cell.angle_gamma   90.00
#
_symmetry.space_group_name_H-M   'P 1'
#
loop_
_entity.id
_entity.type
_entity.pdbx_description
1 polymer ?
#
loop_
_entity_poly.entity_id
_entity_poly.type
_entity_poly.pdbx_seq_one_letter_code
_entity_poly.pdbx_strand_id
1 'polypeptide(L)'
;MHKVTGLKQKFTMDQIALEIIASVVGPNKAVLEIVAMVFGALAKNPKALSLFENQAKGVDAGNFQILPCIATSDGEVIMIKTCMQFSSSKRVTKVLFWEWSNTDVSLYTAASNTTLNRRQYGVVRNTIMEKLGTSGKNFIENIDIDI
;
A
#
# COMPACT_ATOMS: atom_id res chain seq x y z
N MET A 1 1.24 -14.68 -3.27
CA MET A 1 1.27 -14.31 -1.84
C MET A 1 1.69 -15.53 -1.04
N HIS A 2 2.37 -15.36 0.08
CA HIS A 2 2.73 -16.43 1.02
C HIS A 2 2.13 -16.13 2.39
N LYS A 3 1.89 -17.18 3.19
CA LYS A 3 1.40 -17.04 4.56
C LYS A 3 2.52 -16.49 5.44
N VAL A 4 2.24 -15.44 6.21
CA VAL A 4 3.16 -14.93 7.22
C VAL A 4 3.16 -15.90 8.41
N THR A 5 4.34 -16.39 8.78
CA THR A 5 4.55 -17.24 9.96
C THR A 5 5.25 -16.43 11.05
N GLY A 6 5.05 -16.81 12.32
CA GLY A 6 5.74 -16.17 13.44
C GLY A 6 5.21 -14.78 13.83
N LEU A 7 3.93 -14.47 13.56
CA LEU A 7 3.30 -13.27 14.08
C LEU A 7 3.42 -13.22 15.61
N LYS A 8 3.79 -12.05 16.15
CA LYS A 8 3.82 -11.78 17.59
C LYS A 8 2.45 -12.05 18.20
N GLN A 9 2.41 -12.41 19.49
CA GLN A 9 1.14 -12.67 20.19
C GLN A 9 0.15 -11.51 20.04
N LYS A 10 0.67 -10.28 20.14
CA LYS A 10 -0.03 -9.04 19.87
C LYS A 10 0.75 -8.23 18.84
N PHE A 11 0.06 -7.65 17.87
CA PHE A 11 0.67 -6.83 16.82
C PHE A 11 -0.34 -5.84 16.24
N THR A 12 0.16 -4.85 15.51
CA THR A 12 -0.67 -3.98 14.67
C THR A 12 -0.29 -4.16 13.19
N MET A 13 -1.23 -3.92 12.27
CA MET A 13 -0.97 -4.16 10.85
C MET A 13 0.00 -3.14 10.24
N ASP A 14 0.09 -1.93 10.80
CA ASP A 14 1.11 -0.94 10.40
C ASP A 14 2.54 -1.40 10.73
N GLN A 15 2.74 -2.03 11.89
CA GLN A 15 4.03 -2.63 12.26
C GLN A 15 4.41 -3.77 11.31
N ILE A 16 3.45 -4.67 11.02
CA ILE A 16 3.68 -5.76 10.08
C ILE A 16 3.97 -5.24 8.67
N ALA A 17 3.27 -4.19 8.22
CA ALA A 17 3.56 -3.56 6.93
C ALA A 17 4.99 -3.00 6.88
N LEU A 18 5.47 -2.33 7.94
CA LEU A 18 6.85 -1.86 8.03
C LEU A 18 7.86 -3.02 7.98
N GLU A 19 7.61 -4.11 8.71
CA GLU A 19 8.45 -5.32 8.69
C GLU A 19 8.52 -5.94 7.28
N ILE A 20 7.38 -6.04 6.59
CA ILE A 20 7.30 -6.54 5.21
C ILE A 20 8.06 -5.62 4.25
N ILE A 21 7.87 -4.30 4.32
CA ILE A 21 8.59 -3.33 3.48
C ILE A 21 10.10 -3.44 3.74
N ALA A 22 10.51 -3.55 5.00
CA ALA A 22 11.91 -3.65 5.40
C ALA A 22 12.62 -4.87 4.79
N SER A 23 11.88 -5.96 4.56
CA SER A 23 12.40 -7.19 3.97
C SER A 23 12.79 -7.05 2.48
N VAL A 24 12.17 -6.11 1.75
CA VAL A 24 12.37 -5.95 0.29
C VAL A 24 13.01 -4.62 -0.10
N VAL A 25 13.08 -3.64 0.81
CA VAL A 25 13.56 -2.28 0.49
C VAL A 25 15.02 -2.23 0.02
N GLY A 26 15.82 -3.25 0.35
CA GLY A 26 17.25 -3.30 0.01
C GLY A 26 18.02 -2.12 0.62
N PRO A 27 18.88 -1.42 -0.15
CA PRO A 27 19.71 -0.32 0.36
C PRO A 27 18.91 0.97 0.66
N ASN A 28 17.68 1.11 0.18
CA ASN A 28 16.92 2.35 0.23
C ASN A 28 16.16 2.56 1.55
N LYS A 29 16.88 2.47 2.68
CA LYS A 29 16.26 2.44 4.02
C LYS A 29 15.44 3.68 4.37
N ALA A 30 15.68 4.82 3.73
CA ALA A 30 14.87 6.03 3.86
C ALA A 30 13.37 5.82 3.58
N VAL A 31 13.01 4.82 2.77
CA VAL A 31 11.60 4.44 2.54
C VAL A 31 10.87 4.09 3.85
N LEU A 32 11.55 3.44 4.80
CA LEU A 32 10.92 3.02 6.05
C LEU A 32 10.55 4.22 6.93
N GLU A 33 11.40 5.24 6.97
CA GLU A 33 11.15 6.48 7.69
C GLU A 33 9.96 7.24 7.11
N ILE A 34 9.87 7.30 5.78
CA ILE A 34 8.74 7.92 5.07
C ILE A 34 7.43 7.17 5.41
N VAL A 35 7.44 5.84 5.35
CA VAL A 35 6.25 5.04 5.67
C VAL A 35 5.82 5.23 7.12
N ALA A 36 6.77 5.22 8.06
CA ALA A 36 6.48 5.46 9.48
C ALA A 36 5.91 6.87 9.71
N MET A 37 6.44 7.89 9.04
CA MET A 37 5.92 9.26 9.09
C MET A 37 4.49 9.34 8.54
N VAL A 38 4.21 8.69 7.41
CA VAL A 38 2.87 8.63 6.79
C VAL A 38 1.89 7.93 7.72
N PHE A 39 2.27 6.82 8.36
CA PHE A 39 1.43 6.17 9.36
C PHE A 39 1.16 7.05 10.57
N GLY A 40 2.18 7.74 11.09
CA GLY A 40 2.02 8.70 12.18
C GLY A 40 1.08 9.86 11.83
N ALA A 41 1.11 10.34 10.59
CA ALA A 41 0.19 11.36 10.10
C ALA A 41 -1.23 10.82 9.88
N LEU A 42 -1.35 9.61 9.31
CA LEU A 42 -2.64 8.95 9.07
C LEU A 42 -3.38 8.66 10.38
N ALA A 43 -2.69 8.18 11.41
CA ALA A 43 -3.25 7.94 12.74
C ALA A 43 -3.85 9.21 13.38
N LYS A 44 -3.30 10.39 13.04
CA LYS A 44 -3.76 11.70 13.53
C LYS A 44 -4.85 12.32 12.64
N ASN A 45 -5.24 11.67 11.55
CA ASN A 45 -6.26 12.15 10.62
C ASN A 45 -7.45 11.19 10.57
N PRO A 46 -8.47 11.35 11.44
CA PRO A 46 -9.59 10.42 11.53
C PRO A 46 -10.37 10.24 10.22
N LYS A 47 -10.49 11.30 9.40
CA LYS A 47 -11.20 11.25 8.12
C LYS A 47 -10.45 10.39 7.11
N ALA A 48 -9.14 10.62 6.96
CA ALA A 48 -8.31 9.85 6.05
C ALA A 48 -8.19 8.38 6.52
N LEU A 49 -8.02 8.16 7.82
CA LEU A 49 -8.00 6.83 8.40
C LEU A 49 -9.32 6.09 8.16
N SER A 50 -10.47 6.74 8.40
CA SER A 50 -11.77 6.11 8.15
C SER A 50 -11.95 5.73 6.68
N LEU A 51 -11.46 6.54 5.74
CA LEU A 51 -11.51 6.20 4.32
C LEU A 51 -10.67 4.95 4.03
N PHE A 52 -9.43 4.90 4.51
CA PHE A 52 -8.57 3.74 4.37
C PHE A 52 -9.24 2.49 4.94
N GLU A 53 -9.71 2.57 6.19
CA GLU A 53 -10.33 1.47 6.93
C GLU A 53 -11.56 0.92 6.21
N ASN A 54 -12.41 1.80 5.67
CA ASN A 54 -13.60 1.41 4.93
C ASN A 54 -13.30 0.71 3.61
N GLN A 55 -12.18 1.03 2.97
CA GLN A 55 -11.75 0.35 1.73
C GLN A 55 -10.98 -0.94 2.03
N ALA A 56 -10.27 -1.00 3.15
CA ALA A 56 -9.45 -2.13 3.53
C ALA A 56 -10.24 -3.29 4.16
N LYS A 57 -11.31 -3.00 4.92
CA LYS A 57 -12.04 -4.01 5.69
C LYS A 57 -13.14 -4.71 4.89
N GLY A 58 -13.23 -6.03 5.08
CA GLY A 58 -14.40 -6.86 4.83
C GLY A 58 -15.15 -7.18 6.12
N VAL A 59 -15.99 -8.22 6.11
CA VAL A 59 -16.75 -8.65 7.30
C VAL A 59 -15.82 -9.28 8.33
N ASP A 60 -15.03 -10.26 7.91
CA ASP A 60 -14.14 -11.13 8.68
C ASP A 60 -12.74 -11.21 8.04
N ALA A 61 -12.43 -10.30 7.14
CA ALA A 61 -11.18 -10.23 6.41
C ALA A 61 -10.79 -8.78 6.15
N GLY A 62 -9.55 -8.55 5.72
CA GLY A 62 -9.14 -7.27 5.18
C GLY A 62 -8.08 -7.44 4.11
N ASN A 63 -8.02 -6.49 3.19
CA ASN A 63 -7.07 -6.47 2.09
C ASN A 63 -6.63 -5.03 1.82
N PHE A 64 -5.33 -4.79 1.83
CA PHE A 64 -4.79 -3.46 1.56
C PHE A 64 -3.38 -3.55 0.98
N GLN A 65 -2.96 -2.45 0.37
CA GLN A 65 -1.66 -2.31 -0.26
C GLN A 65 -0.99 -1.03 0.19
N ILE A 66 0.33 -1.08 0.32
CA ILE A 66 1.15 0.08 0.66
C ILE A 66 2.30 0.12 -0.33
N LEU A 67 2.35 1.19 -1.12
CA LEU A 67 3.21 1.28 -2.30
C LEU A 67 4.15 2.49 -2.23
N PRO A 68 5.07 2.56 -1.24
CA PRO A 68 5.92 3.73 -1.11
C PRO A 68 6.86 3.82 -2.32
N CYS A 69 6.99 5.05 -2.81
CA CYS A 69 7.80 5.38 -3.97
C CYS A 69 8.80 6.47 -3.61
N ILE A 70 10.03 6.33 -4.07
CA ILE A 70 11.08 7.35 -3.92
C ILE A 70 11.83 7.55 -5.24
N ALA A 71 12.38 8.75 -5.39
CA ALA A 71 13.48 8.98 -6.31
C ALA A 71 14.79 8.95 -5.51
N THR A 72 15.75 8.14 -5.94
CA THR A 72 17.09 8.11 -5.35
C THR A 72 17.90 9.33 -5.80
N SER A 73 19.02 9.61 -5.12
CA SER A 73 19.87 10.77 -5.43
C SER A 73 20.49 10.74 -6.84
N ASP A 74 20.70 9.55 -7.40
CA ASP A 74 21.14 9.32 -8.78
C ASP A 74 19.98 9.34 -9.80
N GLY A 75 18.75 9.58 -9.34
CA GLY A 75 17.58 9.77 -10.19
C GLY A 75 16.88 8.49 -10.63
N GLU A 76 17.18 7.34 -10.02
CA GLU A 76 16.38 6.13 -10.20
C GLU A 76 15.06 6.26 -9.43
N VAL A 77 13.98 5.68 -9.98
CA VAL A 77 12.67 5.67 -9.32
C VAL A 77 12.39 4.28 -8.83
N ILE A 78 12.13 4.16 -7.53
CA ILE A 78 11.89 2.90 -6.86
C ILE A 78 10.48 2.90 -6.30
N MET A 79 9.79 1.78 -6.45
CA MET A 79 8.51 1.49 -5.83
C MET A 79 8.64 0.17 -5.08
N ILE A 80 8.29 0.18 -3.79
CA ILE A 80 8.03 -1.06 -3.07
C ILE A 80 6.57 -1.40 -3.24
N LYS A 81 6.25 -2.56 -3.81
CA LYS A 81 4.86 -3.04 -3.92
C LYS A 81 4.61 -4.00 -2.79
N THR A 82 3.71 -3.66 -1.87
CA THR A 82 3.25 -4.59 -0.83
C THR A 82 1.75 -4.81 -0.92
N CYS A 83 1.34 -6.05 -0.70
CA CYS A 83 -0.05 -6.46 -0.58
C CYS A 83 -0.18 -7.30 0.69
N MET A 84 -1.22 -7.03 1.46
CA MET A 84 -1.54 -7.72 2.71
C MET A 84 -3.00 -8.10 2.67
N GLN A 85 -3.26 -9.40 2.85
CA GLN A 85 -4.59 -9.95 2.99
C GLN A 85 -4.63 -10.77 4.26
N PHE A 86 -5.61 -10.51 5.12
CA PHE A 86 -5.82 -11.30 6.32
C PHE A 86 -7.26 -11.77 6.45
N SER A 87 -7.45 -12.89 7.13
CA SER A 87 -8.74 -13.32 7.68
C SER A 87 -8.68 -13.27 9.20
N SER A 88 -9.85 -13.09 9.82
CA SER A 88 -10.04 -12.92 11.25
C SER A 88 -11.21 -13.79 11.73
N SER A 89 -11.06 -14.45 12.88
CA SER A 89 -12.17 -15.14 13.57
C SER A 89 -13.23 -14.17 14.12
N LYS A 90 -12.90 -12.88 14.17
CA LYS A 90 -13.72 -11.78 14.68
C LYS A 90 -14.09 -10.80 13.57
N ARG A 91 -15.21 -10.10 13.72
CA ARG A 91 -15.63 -9.03 12.81
C ARG A 91 -14.56 -7.94 12.74
N VAL A 92 -14.19 -7.54 11.53
CA VAL A 92 -13.21 -6.48 11.27
C VAL A 92 -13.91 -5.12 11.27
N THR A 93 -13.50 -4.25 12.20
CA THR A 93 -14.00 -2.86 12.28
C THR A 93 -12.90 -1.83 12.10
N LYS A 94 -11.65 -2.23 12.34
CA LYS A 94 -10.40 -1.47 12.18
C LYS A 94 -9.32 -2.41 11.65
N VAL A 95 -8.27 -1.88 11.04
CA VAL A 95 -7.24 -2.62 10.30
C VAL A 95 -5.85 -2.19 10.76
N LEU A 96 -5.41 -0.95 10.48
CA LEU A 96 -4.00 -0.56 10.60
C LEU A 96 -3.52 -0.52 12.04
N PHE A 97 -4.11 0.38 12.83
CA PHE A 97 -3.64 0.74 14.18
C PHE A 97 -4.39 -0.01 15.28
N TRP A 98 -5.06 -1.11 14.94
CA TRP A 98 -5.77 -1.98 15.88
C TRP A 98 -4.85 -3.08 16.40
N GLU A 99 -4.95 -3.40 17.69
CA GLU A 99 -4.22 -4.52 18.28
C GLU A 99 -4.89 -5.84 17.89
N TRP A 100 -4.16 -6.65 17.12
CA TRP A 100 -4.54 -7.98 16.69
C TRP A 100 -3.90 -9.05 17.57
N SER A 101 -4.56 -10.20 17.68
CA SER A 101 -3.99 -11.43 18.25
C SER A 101 -3.61 -12.40 17.14
N ASN A 102 -2.45 -13.04 17.23
CA ASN A 102 -2.05 -14.07 16.26
C ASN A 102 -2.92 -15.33 16.31
N THR A 103 -3.69 -15.54 17.38
CA THR A 103 -4.65 -16.65 17.49
C THR A 103 -5.91 -16.42 16.65
N ASP A 104 -6.22 -15.16 16.34
CA ASP A 104 -7.45 -14.77 15.65
C ASP A 104 -7.22 -14.46 14.18
N VAL A 105 -5.96 -14.35 13.74
CA VAL A 105 -5.61 -13.82 12.41
C VAL A 105 -4.76 -14.80 11.59
N SER A 106 -5.13 -15.01 10.33
CA SER A 106 -4.26 -15.58 9.31
C SER A 106 -3.89 -14.52 8.29
N LEU A 107 -2.60 -14.20 8.17
CA LEU A 107 -2.10 -13.16 7.27
C LEU A 107 -1.34 -13.77 6.08
N TYR A 108 -1.58 -13.21 4.90
CA TYR A 108 -0.88 -13.49 3.65
C TYR A 108 -0.31 -12.19 3.10
N THR A 109 0.90 -12.26 2.53
CA THR A 109 1.53 -11.10 1.92
C THR A 109 2.27 -11.43 0.63
N ALA A 110 2.44 -10.42 -0.21
CA ALA A 110 3.44 -10.39 -1.26
C ALA A 110 4.13 -9.02 -1.23
N ALA A 111 5.45 -9.03 -1.37
CA ALA A 111 6.24 -7.82 -1.43
C ALA A 111 7.30 -7.93 -2.53
N SER A 112 7.55 -6.82 -3.22
CA SER A 112 8.62 -6.74 -4.21
C SER A 112 9.15 -5.32 -4.31
N ASN A 113 10.43 -5.20 -4.66
CA ASN A 113 11.08 -3.95 -5.00
C ASN A 113 11.14 -3.84 -6.52
N THR A 114 10.76 -2.70 -7.09
CA THR A 114 10.76 -2.47 -8.54
C THR A 114 11.36 -1.11 -8.84
N THR A 115 12.23 -1.09 -9.85
CA THR A 115 12.86 0.14 -10.36
C THR A 115 12.32 0.46 -11.74
N LEU A 116 12.09 1.75 -12.02
CA LEU A 116 11.69 2.21 -13.36
C LEU A 116 12.90 2.23 -14.28
N ASN A 117 12.92 1.40 -15.32
CA ASN A 117 13.91 1.54 -16.38
C ASN A 117 13.63 2.83 -17.19
N ARG A 118 14.32 3.91 -16.82
CA ARG A 118 14.10 5.24 -17.42
C ARG A 118 14.47 5.31 -18.89
N ARG A 119 15.47 4.54 -19.34
CA ARG A 119 15.85 4.46 -20.76
C ARG A 119 14.71 3.90 -21.59
N GLN A 120 14.15 2.76 -21.19
CA GLN A 120 13.03 2.15 -21.89
C GLN A 120 11.76 3.00 -21.79
N TYR A 121 11.47 3.54 -20.59
CA TYR A 121 10.32 4.42 -20.40
C TYR A 121 10.41 5.67 -21.29
N GLY A 122 11.61 6.25 -21.45
CA GLY A 122 11.83 7.40 -22.31
C GLY A 122 11.39 7.19 -23.77
N VAL A 123 11.56 5.97 -24.30
CA VAL A 123 11.14 5.61 -25.67
C VAL A 123 9.63 5.72 -25.86
N VAL A 124 8.84 5.35 -24.83
CA VAL A 124 7.38 5.26 -24.91
C VAL A 124 6.64 6.35 -24.14
N ARG A 125 7.37 7.26 -23.48
CA ARG A 125 6.81 8.25 -22.55
C ARG A 125 5.71 9.09 -23.18
N ASN A 126 5.97 9.65 -24.36
CA ASN A 126 5.00 10.53 -25.03
C ASN A 126 3.73 9.78 -25.40
N THR A 127 3.85 8.55 -25.91
CA THR A 127 2.69 7.69 -26.22
C THR A 127 1.87 7.36 -24.97
N ILE A 128 2.53 7.08 -23.84
CA ILE A 128 1.83 6.85 -22.56
C ILE A 128 1.10 8.12 -22.12
N MET A 129 1.76 9.27 -22.17
CA MET A 129 1.17 10.57 -21.79
C MET A 129 -0.05 10.91 -22.64
N GLU A 130 0.03 10.71 -23.96
CA GLU A 130 -1.08 10.92 -24.89
C GLU A 130 -2.26 10.00 -24.56
N LYS A 131 -2.03 8.69 -24.43
CA LYS A 131 -3.07 7.72 -24.09
C LYS A 131 -3.75 8.03 -22.76
N LEU A 132 -2.97 8.36 -21.72
CA LEU A 132 -3.51 8.74 -20.41
C LEU A 132 -4.32 10.03 -20.50
N GLY A 133 -3.84 11.03 -21.26
CA GLY A 133 -4.57 12.27 -21.50
C GLY A 133 -5.90 12.04 -22.20
N THR A 134 -5.92 11.25 -23.28
CA THR A 134 -7.14 10.87 -24.00
C THR A 134 -8.10 10.09 -23.11
N SER A 135 -7.64 9.06 -22.41
CA SER A 135 -8.48 8.27 -21.50
C SER A 135 -9.07 9.12 -20.38
N GLY A 136 -8.28 10.02 -19.78
CA GLY A 136 -8.75 10.91 -18.72
C GLY A 136 -9.82 11.87 -19.23
N LYS A 137 -9.62 12.47 -20.40
CA LYS A 137 -10.62 13.33 -21.04
C LYS A 137 -11.92 12.57 -21.31
N ASN A 138 -11.83 11.41 -21.96
CA ASN A 138 -12.99 10.58 -22.28
C ASN A 138 -13.74 10.15 -21.01
N PHE A 139 -13.03 9.85 -19.92
CA PHE A 139 -13.68 9.51 -18.65
C PHE A 139 -14.54 10.67 -18.15
N ILE A 140 -13.99 11.89 -18.10
CA ILE A 140 -14.72 13.08 -17.62
C ILE A 140 -15.90 13.42 -18.52
N GLU A 141 -15.73 13.36 -19.84
CA GLU A 141 -16.81 13.65 -20.80
C GLU A 141 -17.99 12.70 -20.71
N ASN A 142 -17.79 11.48 -20.17
CA ASN A 142 -18.83 10.47 -20.01
C ASN A 142 -19.38 10.39 -18.57
N ILE A 143 -19.01 11.31 -17.68
CA ILE A 143 -19.70 11.43 -16.39
C ILE A 143 -20.98 12.21 -16.63
N ASP A 144 -22.12 11.52 -16.55
CA ASP A 144 -23.42 12.20 -16.45
C ASP A 144 -23.45 12.99 -15.15
N ILE A 145 -23.58 14.30 -15.27
CA ILE A 145 -23.81 15.19 -14.15
C ILE A 145 -25.29 15.50 -14.18
N ASP A 146 -26.06 14.87 -13.30
CA ASP A 146 -27.44 15.29 -13.02
C ASP A 146 -27.37 16.67 -12.35
N ILE A 147 -27.59 17.73 -13.14
CA ILE A 147 -27.72 19.12 -12.67
C ILE A 147 -29.20 19.48 -12.55
#